data_AF-A0A382JB29-F1
#
_entry.id   AF-A0A382JB29-F1
#
_cell.length_a   1.000
_cell.length_b   1.000
_cell.length_c   1.000
_cell.angle_alpha   90.00
_cell.angle_beta   90.00
_cell.angle_gamma   90.00
#
_symmetry.space_group_name_H-M   'P 1'
#
loop_
_entity.id
_entity.type
_entity.pdbx_description
1 polymer ?
#
loop_
_entity_poly.entity_id
_entity_poly.type
_entity_poly.pdbx_seq_one_letter_code
_entity_poly.pdbx_strand_id
1 'polypeptide(L)'
;MYVLIFVWCWTIRESRKKKESEDYIQNISGSYILTLWHGRIFYLFYHLRRRSDFHLLISPSVDGDLLARLAQLMGYSVIRGSTFKKAVSSTRSLIKIL
;
A
#
# COMPACT_ATOMS: atom_id res chain seq x y z
N MET A 1 -13.72 13.14 7.05
CA MET A 1 -12.28 12.84 7.19
C MET A 1 -11.64 12.34 5.89
N TYR A 2 -12.11 11.24 5.29
CA TYR A 2 -11.49 10.66 4.08
C TYR A 2 -11.48 11.58 2.86
N VAL A 3 -12.53 12.38 2.63
CA VAL A 3 -12.59 13.38 1.54
C VAL A 3 -11.49 14.44 1.68
N LEU A 4 -11.21 14.90 2.91
CA LEU A 4 -10.12 15.85 3.17
C LEU A 4 -8.76 15.25 2.83
N ILE A 5 -8.57 13.96 3.14
CA ILE A 5 -7.35 13.23 2.78
C ILE A 5 -7.21 13.16 1.26
N PHE A 6 -8.28 12.86 0.52
CA PHE A 6 -8.24 12.85 -0.96
C PHE A 6 -7.90 14.21 -1.56
N VAL A 7 -8.52 15.29 -1.07
CA VAL A 7 -8.24 16.65 -1.53
C VAL A 7 -6.79 17.02 -1.21
N TRP A 8 -6.31 16.73 -0.01
CA TRP A 8 -4.92 16.99 0.36
C TRP A 8 -3.95 16.21 -0.54
N CYS A 9 -4.20 14.92 -0.73
CA CYS A 9 -3.46 14.09 -1.66
C CYS A 9 -3.44 14.66 -3.08
N TRP A 10 -4.57 15.18 -3.57
CA TRP A 10 -4.66 15.83 -4.89
C TRP A 10 -3.74 17.06 -5.01
N THR A 11 -3.54 17.80 -3.92
CA THR A 11 -2.63 18.96 -3.90
C THR A 11 -1.14 18.59 -3.86
N ILE A 12 -0.81 17.32 -3.59
CA ILE A 12 0.58 16.87 -3.56
C ILE A 12 1.15 16.91 -4.98
N ARG A 13 2.09 17.84 -5.18
CA ARG A 13 2.91 17.89 -6.40
C ARG A 13 3.98 16.82 -6.32
N GLU A 14 3.90 15.86 -7.22
CA GLU A 14 4.90 14.82 -7.38
C GLU A 14 6.04 15.33 -8.27
N SER A 15 7.27 15.24 -7.78
CA SER A 15 8.48 15.52 -8.59
C SER A 15 9.30 14.24 -8.71
N ARG A 16 9.23 13.59 -9.88
CA ARG A 16 10.00 12.39 -10.18
C ARG A 16 11.47 12.74 -10.41
N LYS A 17 12.33 12.46 -9.43
CA LYS A 17 13.76 12.75 -9.51
C LYS A 17 14.56 11.66 -10.23
N LYS A 18 14.09 10.41 -10.25
CA LYS A 18 14.87 9.26 -10.75
C LYS A 18 14.01 8.27 -11.54
N LYS A 19 13.68 8.69 -12.78
CA LYS A 19 12.75 7.97 -13.67
C LYS A 19 13.25 6.56 -14.03
N GLU A 20 14.56 6.42 -14.27
CA GLU A 20 15.17 5.13 -14.66
C GLU A 20 14.97 4.01 -13.63
N SER A 21 15.05 4.33 -12.34
CA SER A 21 14.83 3.33 -11.29
C SER A 21 13.35 2.94 -11.13
N GLU A 22 12.43 3.87 -11.39
CA GLU A 22 10.99 3.57 -11.38
C GLU A 22 10.62 2.69 -12.58
N ASP A 23 11.16 3.00 -13.75
CA ASP A 23 10.93 2.21 -14.97
C ASP A 23 11.48 0.78 -14.82
N TYR A 24 12.61 0.58 -14.14
CA TYR A 24 13.11 -0.75 -13.81
C TYR A 24 12.14 -1.54 -12.90
N ILE A 25 11.63 -0.92 -11.84
CA ILE A 25 10.66 -1.57 -10.92
C ILE A 25 9.33 -1.84 -11.63
N GLN A 26 8.92 -0.97 -12.55
CA GLN A 26 7.71 -1.19 -13.34
C GLN A 26 7.84 -2.33 -14.34
N ASN A 27 9.04 -2.56 -14.87
CA ASN A 27 9.33 -3.61 -15.84
C ASN A 27 9.93 -4.89 -15.22
N ILE A 28 10.09 -4.94 -13.90
CA ILE A 28 10.45 -6.19 -13.21
C ILE A 28 9.34 -7.21 -13.48
N SER A 29 9.73 -8.33 -14.08
CA SER A 29 8.84 -9.47 -14.29
C SER A 29 8.86 -10.37 -13.04
N GLY A 30 7.68 -10.73 -12.55
CA GLY A 30 7.50 -11.64 -11.41
C GLY A 30 7.00 -10.95 -10.15
N SER A 31 6.68 -11.75 -9.14
CA SER A 31 6.14 -11.29 -7.86
C SER A 31 7.25 -10.71 -6.98
N TYR A 32 6.99 -9.57 -6.34
CA TYR A 32 7.94 -8.91 -5.45
C TYR A 32 7.25 -8.37 -4.20
N ILE A 33 8.03 -8.23 -3.13
CA ILE A 33 7.56 -7.66 -1.86
C ILE A 33 8.11 -6.25 -1.73
N LEU A 34 7.22 -5.27 -1.65
CA LEU A 34 7.59 -3.89 -1.36
C LEU A 34 7.55 -3.66 0.16
N THR A 35 8.67 -3.21 0.72
CA THR A 35 8.76 -2.78 2.11
C THR A 35 8.83 -1.27 2.17
N LEU A 36 8.20 -0.69 3.19
CA LEU A 36 8.10 0.75 3.35
C LEU A 36 8.23 1.14 4.82
N TRP A 37 8.83 2.30 5.04
CA TRP A 37 8.91 2.90 6.36
C TRP A 37 7.59 3.57 6.72
N HIS A 38 7.15 3.42 7.97
CA HIS A 38 5.88 3.95 8.45
C HIS A 38 5.73 5.45 8.21
N GLY A 39 6.80 6.23 8.41
CA GLY A 39 6.79 7.69 8.19
C GLY A 39 6.59 8.12 6.74
N ARG A 40 6.57 7.20 5.78
CA ARG A 40 6.35 7.48 4.35
C ARG A 40 5.08 6.84 3.78
N ILE A 41 4.28 6.16 4.62
CA ILE A 41 3.05 5.49 4.23
C ILE A 41 2.13 6.43 3.44
N PHE A 42 1.92 7.65 3.94
CA PHE A 42 0.97 8.60 3.35
C PHE A 42 1.30 8.94 1.89
N TYR A 43 2.55 9.35 1.63
CA TYR A 43 2.99 9.69 0.29
C TYR A 43 3.01 8.47 -0.63
N LEU A 44 3.50 7.32 -0.15
CA LEU A 44 3.59 6.10 -0.96
C LEU A 44 2.22 5.56 -1.34
N PHE A 45 1.25 5.61 -0.43
CA PHE A 45 -0.13 5.22 -0.71
C PHE A 45 -0.75 6.12 -1.77
N TYR A 46 -0.44 7.41 -1.76
CA TYR A 46 -0.91 8.30 -2.82
C TYR A 46 -0.23 8.04 -4.16
N HIS A 47 1.09 7.88 -4.15
CA HIS A 47 1.89 7.71 -5.35
C HIS A 47 1.57 6.39 -6.08
N LEU A 48 1.45 5.29 -5.34
CA LEU A 48 1.16 3.97 -5.90
C LEU A 48 -0.33 3.73 -6.16
N ARG A 49 -1.22 4.69 -5.92
CA ARG A 49 -2.69 4.47 -5.94
C ARG A 49 -3.25 4.02 -7.29
N ARG A 50 -2.50 4.23 -8.36
CA ARG A 50 -2.88 3.83 -9.72
C ARG A 50 -2.49 2.39 -10.06
N ARG A 51 -1.90 1.66 -9.11
CA ARG A 51 -1.43 0.29 -9.26
C ARG A 51 -2.36 -0.63 -8.46
N SER A 52 -3.34 -1.22 -9.15
CA SER A 52 -4.34 -2.12 -8.56
C SER A 52 -3.78 -3.52 -8.25
N ASP A 53 -2.56 -3.81 -8.69
CA ASP A 53 -1.81 -5.04 -8.47
C ASP A 53 -1.20 -5.15 -7.06
N PHE A 54 -1.22 -4.07 -6.27
CA PHE A 54 -0.68 -4.11 -4.91
C PHE A 54 -1.67 -4.61 -3.87
N HIS A 55 -1.19 -5.57 -3.07
CA HIS A 55 -1.86 -6.07 -1.87
C HIS A 55 -1.12 -5.61 -0.61
N LEU A 56 -1.79 -4.85 0.26
CA LEU A 56 -1.19 -4.33 1.49
C LEU A 56 -1.49 -5.22 2.68
N LEU A 57 -0.45 -5.63 3.39
CA LEU A 57 -0.57 -6.27 4.70
C LEU A 57 -0.76 -5.19 5.78
N ILE A 58 -1.91 -5.17 6.45
CA ILE A 58 -2.21 -4.19 7.51
C ILE A 58 -2.70 -4.89 8.77
N SER A 59 -2.15 -4.51 9.92
CA SER A 59 -2.46 -5.08 11.24
C SER A 59 -3.95 -4.91 11.62
N PRO A 60 -4.59 -5.93 12.23
CA PRO A 60 -5.94 -5.86 12.80
C PRO A 60 -5.99 -5.09 14.13
N SER A 61 -5.55 -3.83 14.10
CA SER A 61 -5.68 -2.84 15.17
C SER A 61 -6.63 -1.72 14.74
N VAL A 62 -7.06 -0.89 15.70
CA VAL A 62 -7.94 0.28 15.45
C VAL A 62 -7.30 1.24 14.44
N ASP A 63 -6.03 1.59 14.64
CA ASP A 63 -5.28 2.46 13.72
C ASP A 63 -5.12 1.79 12.34
N GLY A 64 -4.93 0.47 12.32
CA GLY A 64 -4.84 -0.31 11.10
C GLY A 64 -6.17 -0.41 10.36
N ASP A 65 -7.31 -0.39 11.05
CA ASP A 65 -8.64 -0.34 10.40
C ASP A 65 -8.84 0.99 9.69
N LEU A 66 -8.38 2.10 10.28
CA LEU A 66 -8.42 3.39 9.63
C LEU A 66 -7.61 3.39 8.32
N LEU A 67 -6.38 2.86 8.40
CA LEU A 67 -5.49 2.75 7.26
C LEU A 67 -6.04 1.79 6.19
N ALA A 68 -6.63 0.67 6.59
CA ALA A 68 -7.24 -0.29 5.68
C ALA A 68 -8.41 0.32 4.89
N ARG A 69 -9.29 1.06 5.56
CA ARG A 69 -10.39 1.77 4.89
C ARG A 69 -9.87 2.82 3.91
N LEU A 70 -8.85 3.58 4.31
CA LEU A 70 -8.22 4.56 3.41
C LEU A 70 -7.60 3.89 2.18
N ALA A 71 -6.87 2.79 2.38
CA ALA A 71 -6.26 2.03 1.29
C ALA A 71 -7.31 1.48 0.31
N GLN A 72 -8.40 0.92 0.83
CA GLN A 72 -9.51 0.42 -0.01
C GLN A 72 -10.16 1.55 -0.81
N LEU A 73 -10.40 2.72 -0.20
CA LEU A 73 -10.92 3.89 -0.92
C LEU A 73 -9.98 4.37 -2.02
N MET A 74 -8.66 4.19 -1.84
CA MET A 74 -7.65 4.52 -2.83
C MET A 74 -7.48 3.44 -3.93
N GLY A 75 -8.24 2.35 -3.88
CA GLY A 75 -8.24 1.31 -4.91
C GLY A 75 -7.31 0.12 -4.62
N TYR A 76 -6.74 0.04 -3.43
CA TYR A 76 -5.86 -1.07 -3.06
C TYR A 76 -6.61 -2.28 -2.50
N SER A 77 -6.02 -3.45 -2.70
CA SER A 77 -6.40 -4.67 -1.98
C SER A 77 -5.68 -4.72 -0.63
N VAL A 78 -6.40 -5.13 0.43
CA VAL A 78 -5.86 -5.19 1.80
C VAL A 78 -5.99 -6.60 2.37
N ILE A 79 -4.90 -7.12 2.91
CA ILE A 79 -4.84 -8.37 3.68
C ILE A 79 -4.68 -8.00 5.14
N ARG A 80 -5.58 -8.49 6.01
CA ARG A 80 -5.56 -8.19 7.45
C ARG A 80 -4.71 -9.20 8.20
N GLY A 81 -3.61 -8.77 8.82
CA GLY A 81 -2.76 -9.63 9.63
C GLY A 81 -1.61 -8.91 10.31
N SER A 82 -1.11 -9.50 11.39
CA SER A 82 0.10 -9.11 12.10
C SER A 82 0.77 -10.33 12.73
N THR A 83 1.98 -10.16 13.24
CA THR A 83 2.72 -11.21 13.97
C THR A 83 1.89 -11.78 15.13
N PHE A 84 1.11 -10.94 15.81
CA PHE A 84 0.33 -11.33 16.99
C PHE A 84 -1.12 -11.74 16.68
N LYS A 85 -1.70 -11.28 15.57
CA LYS A 85 -3.10 -11.53 15.22
C LYS A 85 -3.24 -11.93 13.76
N LYS A 86 -3.91 -13.07 13.52
CA LYS A 86 -4.19 -13.63 12.17
C LYS A 86 -2.95 -13.99 11.34
N ALA A 87 -1.77 -14.15 11.97
CA ALA A 87 -0.50 -14.46 11.31
C ALA A 87 -0.60 -15.58 10.26
N VAL A 88 -1.10 -16.77 10.63
CA VAL A 88 -1.19 -17.93 9.72
C VAL A 88 -2.11 -17.65 8.53
N SER A 89 -3.27 -17.03 8.77
CA SER A 89 -4.25 -16.71 7.73
C SER A 89 -3.74 -15.66 6.76
N SER A 90 -3.08 -14.60 7.26
CA SER A 90 -2.49 -13.56 6.42
C SER A 90 -1.32 -14.09 5.60
N THR A 91 -0.44 -14.92 6.20
CA THR A 91 0.69 -15.53 5.48
C THR A 91 0.20 -16.43 4.37
N ARG A 92 -0.82 -17.27 4.61
CA ARG A 92 -1.44 -18.10 3.57
C ARG A 92 -2.03 -17.25 2.43
N SER A 93 -2.61 -16.11 2.76
CA SER A 93 -3.17 -15.20 1.75
C SER A 93 -2.07 -14.55 0.91
N LEU A 94 -0.96 -14.12 1.54
CA LEU A 94 0.20 -13.56 0.84
C LEU A 94 0.82 -14.59 -0.12
N ILE A 95 1.00 -15.84 0.32
CA ILE A 95 1.56 -16.91 -0.53
C ILE A 95 0.69 -17.21 -1.75
N LYS A 96 -0.63 -17.01 -1.67
CA LYS A 96 -1.54 -17.22 -2.81
C LYS A 96 -1.46 -16.12 -3.87
N ILE A 97 -0.96 -14.95 -3.50
CA ILE A 97 -0.93 -13.75 -4.34
C ILE A 97 0.45 -13.57 -4.99
N LEU A 98 1.51 -14.05 -4.32
CA LEU A 98 2.85 -14.19 -4.88
C LEU A 98 2.90 -15.30 -5.93
#